data_AF-A0A9X0DP14-F1
#
_entry.id   AF-A0A9X0DP14-F1
#
_cell.length_a   1.000
_cell.length_b   1.000
_cell.length_c   1.000
_cell.angle_alpha   90.00
_cell.angle_beta   90.00
_cell.angle_gamma   90.00
#
_symmetry.space_group_name_H-M   'P 1'
#
loop_
_entity.id
_entity.type
_entity.pdbx_description
1 polymer ?
#
loop_
_entity_poly.entity_id
_entity_poly.type
_entity_poly.pdbx_seq_one_letter_code
_entity_poly.pdbx_strand_id
1 'polypeptide(L)'
;MKGETGLEISDIVTELKPMIYTTEKTIADDTGREILVSKSFIQLNYVVSVLDSDTAVKLSAEEHSESTWATEGELDRLEITSAMRIVIQEAFEYAASQRLG
;
A
#
# COMPACT_ATOMS: atom_id res chain seq x y z
N MET A 1 -8.48 4.59 3.54
CA MET A 1 -8.14 6.03 3.71
C MET A 1 -8.87 6.62 4.91
N LYS A 2 -10.11 7.11 4.84
CA LYS A 2 -10.76 7.70 6.03
C LYS A 2 -10.90 6.74 7.23
N GLY A 3 -11.22 5.47 6.98
CA GLY A 3 -11.31 4.45 8.03
C GLY A 3 -9.95 3.95 8.55
N GLU A 4 -8.89 4.07 7.75
CA GLU A 4 -7.57 3.49 8.04
C GLU A 4 -6.60 4.49 8.64
N THR A 5 -6.60 5.72 8.12
CA THR A 5 -5.62 6.76 8.41
C THR A 5 -6.25 8.06 8.89
N GLY A 6 -7.58 8.19 8.82
CA GLY A 6 -8.30 9.42 9.13
C GLY A 6 -8.05 10.57 8.14
N LEU A 7 -7.21 10.37 7.13
CA LEU A 7 -6.86 11.39 6.14
C LEU A 7 -7.98 11.55 5.09
N GLU A 8 -8.21 12.79 4.69
CA GLU A 8 -9.15 13.15 3.63
C GLU A 8 -8.41 13.34 2.30
N ILE A 9 -8.83 12.58 1.29
CA ILE A 9 -8.30 12.69 -0.07
C ILE A 9 -8.86 13.97 -0.68
N SER A 10 -7.98 14.86 -1.14
CA SER A 10 -8.38 16.04 -1.92
C SER A 10 -8.59 15.68 -3.39
N ASP A 11 -7.73 14.83 -3.93
CA ASP A 11 -7.72 14.47 -5.34
C ASP A 11 -7.03 13.13 -5.61
N ILE A 12 -7.42 12.46 -6.70
CA ILE A 12 -6.70 11.31 -7.24
C ILE A 12 -5.79 11.81 -8.36
N VAL A 13 -4.49 11.82 -8.09
CA VAL A 13 -3.49 12.40 -8.99
C VAL A 13 -3.25 11.49 -10.21
N THR A 14 -3.17 10.17 -9.98
CA THR A 14 -3.04 9.18 -11.05
C THR A 14 -3.36 7.76 -10.56
N GLU A 15 -3.66 6.88 -11.51
CA GLU A 15 -3.68 5.44 -11.32
C GLU A 15 -2.32 4.86 -11.77
N LEU A 16 -1.69 4.08 -10.91
CA LEU A 16 -0.47 3.33 -11.22
C LEU A 16 -0.82 1.98 -11.83
N LYS A 17 0.20 1.26 -12.32
CA LYS A 17 -0.03 -0.07 -12.86
C LYS A 17 -0.61 -1.00 -11.79
N PRO A 18 -1.63 -1.82 -12.13
CA PRO A 18 -2.13 -2.82 -11.21
C PRO A 18 -1.03 -3.82 -10.81
N MET A 19 -0.96 -4.14 -9.53
CA MET A 19 -0.11 -5.22 -9.04
C MET A 19 -0.93 -6.51 -9.00
N ILE A 20 -0.46 -7.53 -9.73
CA ILE A 20 -1.05 -8.87 -9.72
C ILE A 20 -0.17 -9.76 -8.87
N TYR A 21 -0.73 -10.43 -7.87
CA TYR A 21 0.02 -11.33 -6.99
C TYR A 21 -0.81 -12.54 -6.57
N THR A 22 -0.11 -13.58 -6.14
CA THR A 22 -0.71 -14.82 -5.63
C THR A 22 -0.21 -15.06 -4.21
N THR A 23 -1.11 -15.43 -3.31
CA THR A 23 -0.76 -15.89 -1.96
C THR A 23 -1.07 -17.36 -1.82
N GLU A 24 -0.23 -18.07 -1.08
CA GLU A 24 -0.43 -19.49 -0.78
C GLU A 24 -0.51 -19.68 0.73
N LYS A 25 -1.47 -20.51 1.16
CA LYS A 25 -1.63 -20.87 2.58
C LYS A 25 -1.90 -22.36 2.69
N THR A 26 -1.13 -23.03 3.53
CA THR A 26 -1.42 -24.41 3.94
C THR A 26 -2.53 -24.39 4.99
N ILE A 27 -3.60 -25.14 4.75
CA ILE A 27 -4.68 -25.36 5.72
C ILE A 27 -4.88 -26.86 5.91
N ALA A 28 -5.34 -27.27 7.10
CA ALA A 28 -5.81 -28.64 7.30
C ALA A 28 -7.23 -28.75 6.74
N ASP A 29 -7.49 -29.80 5.96
CA ASP A 29 -8.84 -30.19 5.58
C ASP A 29 -9.59 -30.90 6.73
N ASP A 30 -10.86 -31.23 6.51
CA ASP A 30 -11.71 -31.91 7.52
C ASP A 30 -11.19 -33.31 7.90
N THR A 31 -10.20 -33.85 7.18
CA THR A 31 -9.54 -35.12 7.44
C THR A 31 -8.18 -34.97 8.11
N GLY A 32 -7.77 -33.73 8.42
CA GLY A 32 -6.46 -33.41 9.01
C GLY A 32 -5.30 -33.46 8.02
N ARG A 33 -5.57 -33.54 6.71
CA ARG A 33 -4.53 -33.46 5.68
C ARG A 33 -4.23 -32.02 5.36
N GLU A 34 -2.95 -31.71 5.21
CA GLU A 34 -2.52 -30.39 4.76
C GLU A 34 -2.81 -30.23 3.26
N ILE A 35 -3.57 -29.21 2.91
CA ILE A 35 -3.84 -28.79 1.53
C ILE A 35 -3.29 -27.38 1.31
N LEU A 36 -2.69 -27.18 0.13
CA LEU A 36 -2.22 -25.86 -0.30
C LEU A 36 -3.38 -25.11 -0.97
N VAL A 37 -3.79 -24.00 -0.37
CA VAL A 37 -4.76 -23.09 -0.97
C VAL A 37 -4.02 -21.91 -1.58
N SER A 38 -4.13 -21.76 -2.89
CA SER A 38 -3.58 -20.64 -3.65
C SER A 38 -4.70 -19.67 -4.04
N LYS A 39 -4.45 -18.37 -3.88
CA LYS A 39 -5.40 -17.29 -4.24
C LYS A 39 -4.67 -16.21 -5.02
N SER A 40 -5.24 -15.80 -6.15
CA SER A 40 -4.72 -14.70 -6.97
C SER A 40 -5.52 -13.42 -6.73
N PHE A 41 -4.80 -12.30 -6.72
CA PHE A 41 -5.31 -10.96 -6.41
C PHE A 41 -4.85 -9.97 -7.47
N ILE A 42 -5.71 -9.00 -7.74
CA ILE A 42 -5.39 -7.79 -8.52
C ILE A 42 -5.55 -6.61 -7.56
N GLN A 43 -4.48 -5.88 -7.34
CA GLN A 43 -4.47 -4.66 -6.52
C GLN A 43 -4.32 -3.44 -7.42
N LEU A 44 -5.31 -2.56 -7.36
CA LEU A 44 -5.27 -1.24 -8.02
C LEU A 44 -4.56 -0.25 -7.10
N ASN A 45 -3.64 0.53 -7.66
CA ASN A 45 -2.78 1.44 -6.90
C ASN A 45 -3.00 2.87 -7.39
N TYR A 46 -3.15 3.81 -6.48
CA TYR A 46 -3.43 5.21 -6.80
C TYR A 46 -2.49 6.14 -6.04
N VAL A 47 -2.02 7.19 -6.70
CA VAL A 47 -1.38 8.34 -6.03
C VAL A 47 -2.45 9.36 -5.75
N VAL A 48 -2.54 9.79 -4.50
CA VAL A 48 -3.56 10.74 -4.04
C VAL A 48 -2.91 11.95 -3.38
N SER A 49 -3.58 13.09 -3.50
CA SER A 49 -3.29 14.26 -2.67
C SER A 49 -4.24 14.27 -1.47
N VAL A 50 -3.77 14.77 -0.33
CA VAL A 50 -4.58 14.89 0.90
C VAL A 50 -4.72 16.37 1.28
N LEU A 51 -5.89 16.75 1.82
CA LEU A 51 -6.24 18.15 2.04
C LEU A 51 -5.38 18.86 3.10
N ASP A 52 -4.77 18.13 4.03
CA ASP A 52 -4.03 18.73 5.13
C ASP A 52 -2.95 17.78 5.67
N SER A 53 -1.68 18.05 5.37
CA SER A 53 -0.54 17.24 5.83
C SER A 53 -0.23 17.41 7.31
N ASP A 54 -0.75 18.47 7.94
CA ASP A 54 -0.56 18.73 9.38
C ASP A 54 -1.59 17.98 10.24
N THR A 55 -2.57 17.33 9.60
CA THR A 55 -3.50 16.45 10.29
C THR A 55 -2.80 15.14 10.66
N ALA A 56 -2.66 14.89 11.96
CA ALA A 56 -2.10 13.65 12.49
C ALA A 56 -2.86 12.43 11.91
N VAL A 57 -2.09 11.45 11.41
CA VAL A 57 -2.64 10.16 10.97
C VAL A 57 -3.36 9.50 12.15
N LYS A 58 -4.62 9.14 11.97
CA LYS A 58 -5.44 8.43 12.96
C LYS A 58 -5.64 7.00 12.50
N LEU A 59 -4.84 6.10 13.05
CA LEU A 59 -4.91 4.69 12.71
C LEU A 59 -6.08 3.99 13.38
N SER A 60 -6.70 3.06 12.65
CA SER A 60 -7.54 2.03 13.24
C SER A 60 -6.65 1.05 14.01
N ALA A 61 -6.65 1.14 15.34
CA ALA A 61 -5.78 0.33 16.20
C ALA A 61 -6.03 -1.18 16.12
N GLU A 62 -7.18 -1.59 15.56
CA GLU A 62 -7.52 -3.01 15.36
C GLU A 62 -6.75 -3.63 14.17
N GLU A 63 -6.35 -2.82 13.20
CA GLU A 63 -5.76 -3.28 11.93
C GLU A 63 -4.33 -2.77 11.73
N HIS A 64 -4.00 -1.62 12.29
CA HIS A 64 -2.72 -0.94 12.08
C HIS A 64 -2.10 -0.48 13.40
N SER A 65 -0.82 -0.83 13.59
CA SER A 65 -0.05 -0.44 14.76
C SER A 65 0.73 0.87 14.57
N GLU A 66 1.17 1.17 13.34
CA GLU A 66 2.08 2.27 13.05
C GLU A 66 1.85 2.90 11.67
N SER A 67 2.24 4.17 11.54
CA SER A 67 2.28 4.91 10.28
C SER A 67 3.44 5.88 10.27
N THR A 68 3.98 6.15 9.08
CA THR A 68 5.06 7.12 8.91
C THR A 68 4.88 7.90 7.62
N TRP A 69 5.23 9.19 7.67
CA TRP A 69 5.50 9.98 6.48
C TRP A 69 6.95 9.74 6.09
N ALA A 70 7.20 9.32 4.85
CA ALA A 70 8.53 8.98 4.38
C ALA A 70 8.83 9.68 3.05
N THR A 71 10.10 10.06 2.90
CA THR A 71 10.67 10.52 1.64
C THR A 71 11.21 9.35 0.81
N GLU A 72 11.48 9.59 -0.47
CA GLU A 72 12.05 8.56 -1.36
C GLU A 72 13.36 7.96 -0.82
N GLY A 73 14.23 8.80 -0.26
CA GLY A 73 15.51 8.36 0.32
C GLY A 73 15.38 7.52 1.60
N GLU A 74 14.18 7.44 2.19
CA GLU A 74 13.90 6.64 3.39
C GLU A 74 13.27 5.29 3.05
N LEU A 75 12.90 5.05 1.79
CA LEU A 75 12.17 3.86 1.37
C LEU A 75 12.89 2.57 1.79
N ASP A 76 14.21 2.51 1.66
CA ASP A 76 15.06 1.36 2.05
C ASP A 76 15.06 1.01 3.53
N ARG A 77 14.56 1.92 4.39
CA ARG A 77 14.45 1.72 5.83
C ARG A 77 13.08 1.20 6.26
N LEU A 78 12.10 1.17 5.35
CA LEU A 78 10.75 0.73 5.66
C LEU A 78 10.65 -0.80 5.61
N GLU A 79 10.04 -1.39 6.63
CA GLU A 79 9.69 -2.81 6.70
C GLU A 79 8.46 -3.12 5.83
N ILE A 80 8.67 -3.11 4.52
CA ILE A 80 7.65 -3.39 3.50
C ILE A 80 8.11 -4.50 2.57
N THR A 81 7.15 -5.19 1.95
CA THR A 81 7.45 -6.22 0.95
C THR A 81 8.12 -5.61 -0.27
N SER A 82 8.94 -6.40 -0.97
CA SER A 82 9.61 -5.96 -2.21
C SER A 82 8.62 -5.51 -3.28
N ALA A 83 7.44 -6.11 -3.33
CA ALA A 83 6.42 -5.74 -4.29
C ALA A 83 5.79 -4.37 -3.95
N MET A 84 5.50 -4.11 -2.67
CA MET A 84 5.00 -2.80 -2.24
C MET A 84 6.05 -1.70 -2.45
N ARG A 85 7.34 -2.03 -2.25
CA ARG A 85 8.46 -1.12 -2.53
C ARG A 85 8.45 -0.64 -3.99
N ILE A 86 8.20 -1.53 -4.95
CA ILE A 86 8.10 -1.17 -6.37
C ILE A 86 6.95 -0.18 -6.59
N VAL A 87 5.77 -0.44 -6.01
CA VAL A 87 4.60 0.46 -6.16
C VAL A 87 4.89 1.86 -5.61
N ILE A 88 5.53 1.95 -4.45
CA ILE A 88 5.90 3.25 -3.84
C ILE A 88 6.97 3.96 -4.68
N GLN A 89 7.92 3.22 -5.25
CA GLN A 89 8.93 3.80 -6.14
C GLN A 89 8.31 4.34 -7.44
N GLU A 90 7.38 3.62 -8.06
CA GLU A 90 6.61 4.13 -9.21
C GLU A 90 5.85 5.42 -8.88
N ALA A 91 5.31 5.54 -7.66
CA ALA A 91 4.66 6.76 -7.20
C ALA A 91 5.63 7.95 -7.11
N PHE A 92 6.84 7.74 -6.59
CA PHE A 92 7.87 8.78 -6.53
C PHE A 92 8.35 9.19 -7.92
N GLU A 93 8.61 8.23 -8.81
CA GLU A 93 8.98 8.49 -10.20
C GLU A 93 7.91 9.31 -10.92
N TYR A 94 6.64 8.96 -10.74
CA TYR A 94 5.53 9.74 -11.27
C TYR A 94 5.53 11.17 -10.71
N ALA A 95 5.63 11.34 -9.39
CA ALA A 95 5.63 12.67 -8.77
C ALA A 95 6.82 13.53 -9.25
N ALA A 96 8.00 12.94 -9.47
CA ALA A 96 9.16 13.61 -10.03
C ALA A 96 8.93 14.05 -11.49
N SER A 97 8.25 13.23 -12.30
CA SER A 97 7.92 13.56 -13.69
C SER A 97 6.98 14.77 -13.80
N GLN A 98 6.07 14.96 -12.84
CA GLN A 98 5.15 16.10 -12.79
C GLN A 98 5.84 17.42 -12.41
N ARG A 99 7.00 17.36 -11.73
CA ARG A 99 7.77 18.56 -11.32
C ARG A 99 8.62 19.16 -12.45
N LEU A 100 8.83 18.42 -13.53
CA LEU A 100 9.63 18.83 -14.69
C LEU A 100 8.75 19.30 -15.86
N GLY A 101 7.41 19.30 -15.70
CA GLY A 101 6.41 19.71 -16.69
C GLY A 101 5.91 21.13 -16.50
#